data_AF-A0AA43RLU8-F1
#
_entry.id   AF-A0AA43RLU8-F1
#
_cell.length_a   1.000
_cell.length_b   1.000
_cell.length_c   1.000
_cell.angle_alpha   90.00
_cell.angle_beta   90.00
_cell.angle_gamma   90.00
#
_symmetry.space_group_name_H-M   'P 1'
#
loop_
_entity.id
_entity.type
_entity.pdbx_description
1 polymer ?
#
loop_
_entity_poly.entity_id
_entity_poly.type
_entity_poly.pdbx_seq_one_letter_code
_entity_poly.pdbx_strand_id
1 'polypeptide(L)' 'MPLDTLDIGWKCDCSEERLEQVVKSLGAKEISDIIEQDGQAELTCQFCGKSYHFDKEHLERLKLECLKERIAHQDHNN' A
#
# COMPACT_ATOMS: atom_id res chain seq x y z
N MET A 1 -9.97 -14.19 -43.77
CA MET A 1 -9.13 -13.30 -42.95
C MET A 1 -9.43 -13.63 -41.49
N PRO A 2 -8.48 -14.08 -40.68
CA PRO A 2 -8.75 -14.34 -39.27
C PRO A 2 -8.69 -13.02 -38.48
N LEU A 3 -9.64 -12.85 -37.57
CA LEU A 3 -9.67 -11.75 -36.61
C LEU A 3 -8.74 -12.13 -35.45
N ASP A 4 -7.68 -11.35 -35.26
CA ASP A 4 -6.82 -11.45 -34.08
C ASP A 4 -7.65 -11.14 -32.82
N THR A 5 -7.75 -12.13 -31.94
CA THR A 5 -8.42 -12.00 -30.64
C THR A 5 -7.42 -11.39 -29.67
N LEU A 6 -7.52 -10.08 -29.47
CA LEU A 6 -6.78 -9.38 -28.43
C LEU A 6 -7.44 -9.71 -27.08
N ASP A 7 -6.86 -10.66 -26.36
CA ASP A 7 -7.23 -10.98 -24.98
C ASP A 7 -6.81 -9.80 -24.08
N ILE A 8 -7.77 -8.89 -23.84
CA ILE A 8 -7.64 -7.82 -22.85
C ILE A 8 -7.80 -8.46 -21.47
N GLY A 9 -6.72 -9.08 -21.00
CA GLY A 9 -6.60 -9.52 -19.62
C GLY A 9 -6.35 -8.32 -18.72
N TRP A 10 -7.30 -7.99 -17.85
CA TRP A 10 -7.10 -7.00 -16.79
C TRP A 10 -6.03 -7.52 -15.83
N LYS A 11 -4.84 -6.90 -15.82
CA LYS A 11 -3.76 -7.19 -14.87
C LYS A 11 -3.79 -6.15 -13.76
N CYS A 12 -3.85 -6.60 -12.52
CA CYS A 12 -3.65 -5.72 -11.37
C CYS A 12 -2.16 -5.48 -11.15
N ASP A 13 -1.71 -4.23 -11.28
CA ASP A 13 -0.37 -3.79 -10.87
C ASP A 13 -0.30 -3.45 -9.38
N CYS A 14 -1.10 -4.14 -8.56
CA CYS A 14 -1.02 -4.09 -7.11
C CYS A 14 0.20 -4.89 -6.65
N SER A 15 1.30 -4.18 -6.51
CA SER A 15 2.53 -4.68 -5.90
C SER A 15 2.60 -4.27 -4.43
N GLU A 16 3.33 -5.05 -3.62
CA GLU A 16 3.59 -4.75 -2.21
C GLU A 16 4.09 -3.31 -2.04
N GLU A 17 5.03 -2.87 -2.88
CA GLU A 17 5.55 -1.50 -2.91
C GLU A 17 4.45 -0.42 -2.96
N ARG A 18 3.38 -0.65 -3.72
CA ARG A 18 2.29 0.32 -3.84
C ARG A 18 1.44 0.39 -2.58
N LEU A 19 1.20 -0.76 -1.94
CA LEU A 19 0.49 -0.79 -0.66
C LEU A 19 1.35 -0.15 0.44
N GLU A 20 2.66 -0.42 0.45
CA GLU A 20 3.60 0.22 1.37
C GLU A 20 3.59 1.74 1.21
N GLN A 21 3.57 2.28 -0.02
CA GLN A 21 3.46 3.72 -0.26
C GLN A 21 2.15 4.33 0.27
N VAL A 22 1.01 3.63 0.14
CA VAL A 22 -0.27 4.06 0.71
C VAL A 22 -0.19 4.09 2.24
N VAL A 23 0.37 3.05 2.86
CA VAL A 23 0.53 2.98 4.32
C VAL A 23 1.49 4.07 4.81
N LYS A 24 2.61 4.27 4.11
CA LYS A 24 3.58 5.35 4.40
C LYS A 24 2.95 6.74 4.27
N SER A 25 1.99 6.90 3.36
CA SER A 25 1.26 8.16 3.15
C SER A 25 0.25 8.49 4.26
N LEU A 26 -0.28 7.49 4.98
CA LEU A 26 -1.03 7.72 6.23
C LEU A 26 -0.15 8.39 7.29
N GLY A 27 1.15 8.09 7.26
CA GLY A 27 2.16 8.70 8.11
C GLY A 27 2.52 7.85 9.33
N ALA A 28 3.74 8.09 9.84
CA ALA A 28 4.30 7.38 10.98
C ALA A 28 3.43 7.42 12.25
N LYS A 29 2.59 8.46 12.40
CA LYS A 29 1.71 8.63 13.55
C LYS A 29 0.52 7.67 13.48
N GLU A 30 -0.22 7.66 12.37
CA GLU A 30 -1.31 6.70 12.13
C GLU A 30 -0.83 5.25 12.26
N ILE A 31 0.33 4.94 11.68
CA ILE A 31 0.93 3.60 11.79
C ILE A 31 1.20 3.22 13.26
N SER A 32 1.69 4.17 14.06
CA SER A 32 1.95 3.92 15.49
C SER A 32 0.66 3.70 16.27
N ASP A 33 -0.38 4.48 15.97
CA ASP A 33 -1.69 4.34 16.62
C ASP A 33 -2.29 2.95 16.32
N ILE A 34 -2.18 2.48 15.07
CA ILE A 34 -2.62 1.12 14.69
C ILE A 34 -1.84 0.04 15.43
N ILE A 35 -0.51 0.18 15.55
CA ILE A 35 0.33 -0.76 16.32
C ILE A 35 -0.07 -0.77 17.81
N GLU A 36 -0.43 0.38 18.39
CA GLU A 36 -0.80 0.48 19.80
C GLU A 36 -2.22 -0.01 20.09
N GLN A 37 -3.17 0.21 19.18
CA GLN A 37 -4.57 -0.19 19.36
C GLN A 37 -4.85 -1.63 18.91
N ASP A 38 -4.50 -1.96 17.66
CA ASP A 38 -4.82 -3.24 17.02
C ASP A 38 -3.59 -4.16 16.91
N GLY A 39 -2.37 -3.61 16.93
CA GLY A 39 -1.12 -4.38 16.81
C GLY A 39 -0.77 -4.85 15.39
N GLN A 40 -1.71 -4.73 14.45
CA GLN A 40 -1.57 -5.13 13.05
C GLN A 40 -2.46 -4.27 12.15
N ALA A 41 -2.13 -4.18 10.86
CA ALA A 41 -2.97 -3.53 9.86
C ALA A 41 -3.32 -4.50 8.73
N GLU A 42 -4.59 -4.57 8.35
CA GLU A 42 -5.02 -5.27 7.14
C GLU A 42 -5.36 -4.24 6.05
N LEU A 43 -4.82 -4.43 4.86
CA LEU A 43 -5.08 -3.58 3.71
C LEU A 43 -5.59 -4.43 2.56
N THR A 44 -6.79 -4.10 2.07
CA THR A 44 -7.36 -4.79 0.91
C THR A 44 -7.25 -3.92 -0.34
N CYS A 45 -6.69 -4.48 -1.40
CA CYS A 45 -6.64 -3.80 -2.69
C CYS A 45 -8.05 -3.72 -3.28
N GLN A 46 -8.59 -2.50 -3.44
CA GLN A 46 -9.94 -2.30 -4.00
C GLN A 46 -10.07 -2.71 -5.47
N PHE A 47 -8.96 -2.89 -6.17
CA PHE A 47 -8.94 -3.26 -7.57
C PHE A 47 -9.00 -4.78 -7.78
N CYS A 48 -8.12 -5.55 -7.11
CA CYS A 48 -8.07 -7.01 -7.27
C CYS A 48 -8.70 -7.80 -6.12
N GLY A 49 -9.02 -7.14 -5.00
CA GLY A 49 -9.53 -7.80 -3.79
C GLY A 49 -8.48 -8.57 -2.97
N LYS A 50 -7.18 -8.40 -3.25
CA LYS A 50 -6.13 -9.04 -2.42
C LYS A 50 -6.00 -8.35 -1.07
N SER A 51 -6.09 -9.14 -0.01
CA SER A 51 -5.84 -8.71 1.37
C SER A 51 -4.35 -8.88 1.71
N TYR A 52 -3.72 -7.81 2.17
CA TYR A 52 -2.35 -7.78 2.65
C TYR A 52 -2.36 -7.50 4.15
N HIS A 53 -1.60 -8.30 4.89
CA HIS A 53 -1.46 -8.15 6.32
C HIS A 53 -0.09 -7.54 6.62
N PHE A 54 -0.11 -6.44 7.36
CA PHE A 54 1.06 -5.77 7.87
C PHE A 54 1.13 -6.05 9.37
N ASP A 55 1.99 -7.00 9.74
CA ASP A 55 2.34 -7.25 11.13
C ASP A 55 3.06 -6.04 11.75
N LYS A 56 3.10 -6.02 13.09
CA LYS A 56 3.80 -5.00 13.86
C LYS A 56 5.21 -4.72 13.36
N GLU A 57 6.02 -5.75 13.09
CA GLU A 57 7.38 -5.57 12.58
C GLU A 57 7.41 -4.89 11.20
N HIS A 58 6.42 -5.19 10.35
CA HIS A 58 6.30 -4.58 9.03
C HIS A 58 5.90 -3.11 9.15
N LEU A 59 4.93 -2.81 10.01
CA LEU A 59 4.52 -1.44 10.33
C LEU A 59 5.66 -0.63 10.97
N GLU A 60 6.47 -1.21 11.84
CA GLU A 60 7.65 -0.56 12.41
C GLU A 60 8.71 -0.23 11.35
N ARG A 61 8.94 -1.14 10.38
CA ARG A 61 9.80 -0.85 9.21
C ARG A 61 9.23 0.31 8.39
N LEU A 62 7.94 0.27 8.06
CA LEU A 62 7.29 1.33 7.28
C LEU A 62 7.32 2.68 7.99
N LYS A 63 7.16 2.71 9.31
CA LYS A 63 7.33 3.90 10.15
C LYS A 63 8.74 4.48 10.03
N LEU A 64 9.76 3.63 10.06
CA LEU A 64 11.16 4.04 9.93
C LEU A 64 11.46 4.59 8.53
N GLU A 65 10.89 3.99 7.50
CA GLU A 65 11.01 4.44 6.11
C GLU A 65 10.26 5.75 5.86
N CYS A 66 9.05 5.91 6.41
CA CYS A 66 8.26 7.14 6.35
C CYS A 66 9.01 8.35 6.97
N LEU A 67 9.78 8.12 8.03
CA LEU A 67 10.67 9.14 8.60
C LEU A 67 11.78 9.57 7.64
N LYS A 68 12.26 8.68 6.75
CA LYS A 68 13.26 8.98 5.72
C LYS A 68 12.65 9.62 4.49
N GLU A 69 11.44 9.24 4.12
CA GLU A 69 10.75 9.64 2.87
C GLU A 69 9.94 10.93 2.97
N ARG A 70 9.99 11.65 4.11
CA ARG A 70 9.36 12.96 4.34
C ARG A 70 9.73 14.08 3.34
N ILE A 71 10.51 13.74 2.30
CA ILE A 71 11.01 14.59 1.23
C ILE A 71 10.24 14.33 -0.10
N ALA A 72 9.51 13.22 -0.27
CA ALA A 72 9.15 12.73 -1.62
C ALA A 72 7.66 12.71 -2.05
N HIS A 73 6.65 12.66 -1.17
CA HIS A 73 5.25 12.51 -1.63
C HIS A 73 4.31 13.60 -1.13
N GLN A 74 4.13 14.59 -1.99
CA GLN A 74 3.17 15.67 -1.92
C GLN A 74 2.10 15.42 -2.99
N ASP A 75 1.32 14.34 -2.88
CA ASP A 75 0.33 13.94 -3.89
C ASP A 75 -1.04 13.61 -3.25
N HIS A 76 -1.68 14.64 -2.70
CA HIS A 76 -3.14 14.79 -2.73
C HIS A 76 -3.46 16.29 -2.84
N ASN A 77 -3.02 16.90 -3.94
CA ASN A 77 -3.55 18.19 -4.38
C ASN A 77 -4.15 18.00 -5.77
N ASN A 78 -5.46 17.76 -5.82
CA ASN A 78 -6.35 18.41 -6.78
C ASN A 78 -7.82 18.13 -6.40
#